data_AF-A0A067GJ57-F1
#
_entry.id   AF-A0A067GJ57-F1
#
_cell.length_a   1.000
_cell.length_b   1.000
_cell.length_c   1.000
_cell.angle_alpha   90.00
_cell.angle_beta   90.00
_cell.angle_gamma   90.00
#
_symmetry.space_group_name_H-M   'P 1'
#
loop_
_entity.id
_entity.type
_entity.pdbx_description
1 polymer ?
#
loop_
_entity_poly.entity_id
_entity_poly.type
_entity_poly.pdbx_seq_one_letter_code
_entity_poly.pdbx_strand_id
1 'polypeptide(L)'
;MAMSTMIHNHLPAIPHTGVNRNKLVARAHQEAPVVDRPINGTKASKRAARLAESLSNLLHLHVEPPQRREVMKHYSSWDSFGDDEKHSTPTMSPKEVISDKWREIHGCTDWDSLLDPLHPCLRREILKYGEFAQATYDAFDFDRFSEYCGSCRFNSNKIFEKLGLDGKHGYKVCKYIYAMSHIDMPQWLNRTVHLGDTWSRDSNWMGFVAISDEEETHRIGRRDIVVAWRGTVAPSEWYEDFQRKLEPIGPGDDAKVEHGFHSIYTSKSEHTRYSKSSASEQVMKEVTRLVKLYKEKGEEVSLTITGHSLGGALALLNAYEAATTIPGLPISVISFGAPRVGNIAFRDQLHQMGVKTLRVVVKQDLVPKMPGVVFNEGLQKFDEITGTLDWVYTHVGAELRLDVRSSPYLKHGFNLLGFHSQETYLHLVDGFVCQSSSFREDARRDVALVNKACDMLVDELRIPHCWYQMENKGLVRNAHGRWVKPKREAEDVPVPVGSHPNFHALDEIVESRRLQP
;
A
#
# COMPACT_ATOMS: atom_id res chain seq x y z
N MET A 1 -16.03 8.74 45.45
CA MET A 1 -14.80 9.20 46.14
C MET A 1 -13.68 8.22 45.83
N ALA A 2 -12.44 8.72 45.80
CA ALA A 2 -11.16 8.10 45.40
C ALA A 2 -10.92 8.06 43.87
N MET A 3 -10.31 9.11 43.27
CA MET A 3 -8.87 9.47 43.22
C MET A 3 -8.03 8.37 42.54
N SER A 4 -7.67 8.52 41.26
CA SER A 4 -6.50 9.24 40.72
C SER A 4 -5.17 8.68 41.20
N THR A 5 -4.44 8.03 40.28
CA THR A 5 -2.97 8.04 40.25
C THR A 5 -2.50 8.00 38.80
N MET A 6 -2.01 9.14 38.31
CA MET A 6 -1.08 9.21 37.18
C MET A 6 0.23 8.54 37.56
N ILE A 7 0.86 7.82 36.64
CA ILE A 7 2.30 7.54 36.72
C ILE A 7 2.91 7.83 35.34
N HIS A 8 3.71 8.88 35.31
CA HIS A 8 4.69 9.20 34.26
C HIS A 8 5.77 8.10 34.22
N ASN A 9 6.11 7.59 33.04
CA ASN A 9 7.32 6.79 32.86
C ASN A 9 8.43 7.64 32.24
N HIS A 10 9.47 7.83 33.06
CA HIS A 10 10.78 8.36 32.74
C HIS A 10 11.57 7.40 31.82
N LEU A 11 12.37 8.00 30.94
CA LEU A 11 13.42 7.34 30.15
C LEU A 11 14.53 6.79 31.06
N PRO A 12 15.10 5.59 30.80
CA PRO A 12 16.29 5.12 31.49
C PRO A 12 17.57 5.66 30.83
N ALA A 13 18.44 6.24 31.65
CA ALA A 13 19.79 6.67 31.31
C ALA A 13 20.80 5.51 31.42
N ILE A 14 21.76 5.48 30.49
CA ILE A 14 22.88 4.52 30.41
C ILE A 14 23.97 4.93 31.42
N PRO A 15 24.59 4.00 32.19
CA PRO A 15 25.69 4.33 33.08
C PRO A 15 27.03 4.37 32.33
N HIS A 16 27.69 5.52 32.35
CA HIS A 16 29.11 5.65 31.99
C HIS A 16 29.98 5.48 33.25
N THR A 17 30.91 4.55 33.18
CA THR A 17 31.97 4.29 34.15
C THR A 17 32.92 5.49 34.26
N GLY A 18 33.21 5.89 35.50
CA GLY A 18 34.00 7.07 35.81
C GLY A 18 35.52 6.87 35.77
N VAL A 19 36.23 8.00 35.61
CA VAL A 19 37.60 8.21 36.09
C VAL A 19 37.62 9.56 36.81
N ASN A 20 38.04 9.52 38.08
CA ASN A 20 38.17 10.66 39.00
C ASN A 20 39.37 11.56 38.63
N ARG A 21 39.23 12.88 38.82
CA ARG A 21 40.20 13.70 39.58
C ARG A 21 39.70 15.12 39.91
N ASN A 22 39.84 15.44 41.19
CA ASN A 22 40.13 16.74 41.84
C ASN A 22 39.02 17.78 42.09
N LYS A 23 38.54 17.73 43.34
CA LYS A 23 38.32 18.81 44.34
C LYS A 23 38.50 20.28 43.89
N LEU A 24 37.50 21.12 44.13
CA LEU A 24 37.60 22.19 45.15
C LEU A 24 36.23 22.78 45.51
N VAL A 25 36.18 23.29 46.74
CA VAL A 25 35.03 23.71 47.55
C VAL A 25 34.75 25.20 47.38
N ALA A 26 33.48 25.62 47.32
CA ALA A 26 33.02 26.89 47.92
C ALA A 26 31.49 26.92 48.06
N ARG A 27 31.05 27.53 49.16
CA ARG A 27 29.71 27.54 49.74
C ARG A 27 29.00 28.88 49.44
N ALA A 28 27.67 28.78 49.34
CA ALA A 28 26.67 29.62 50.01
C ALA A 28 26.01 30.85 49.33
N HIS A 29 24.70 30.90 49.64
CA HIS A 29 23.73 31.99 49.76
C HIS A 29 22.91 32.51 48.56
N GLN A 30 21.62 32.15 48.63
CA GLN A 30 20.38 32.92 48.42
C GLN A 30 20.49 34.30 47.75
N GLU A 31 19.74 34.49 46.66
CA GLU A 31 18.62 35.44 46.55
C GLU A 31 17.99 35.34 45.14
N ALA A 32 16.66 35.37 45.06
CA ALA A 32 15.92 35.46 43.81
C ALA A 32 15.80 36.94 43.37
N PRO A 33 15.85 37.23 42.07
CA PRO A 33 14.66 37.81 41.47
C PRO A 33 14.34 37.30 40.06
N VAL A 34 13.05 37.35 39.75
CA VAL A 34 12.37 37.09 38.49
C VAL A 34 12.77 38.14 37.43
N VAL A 35 13.30 37.72 36.27
CA VAL A 35 13.13 38.38 34.94
C VAL A 35 13.31 37.34 33.80
N ASP A 36 12.42 37.45 32.81
CA ASP A 36 12.28 36.69 31.55
C ASP A 36 13.54 36.44 30.70
N ARG A 37 13.70 35.20 30.18
CA ARG A 37 13.76 34.82 28.75
C ARG A 37 14.29 33.38 28.52
N PRO A 38 13.97 32.73 27.38
CA PRO A 38 13.94 31.28 27.23
C PRO A 38 15.20 30.68 26.60
N ILE A 39 15.58 29.45 27.01
CA ILE A 39 16.57 28.61 26.30
C ILE A 39 16.08 27.16 26.20
N ASN A 40 15.96 26.71 24.94
CA ASN A 40 16.19 25.37 24.34
C ASN A 40 16.34 24.14 25.27
N GLY A 41 15.78 22.95 25.01
CA GLY A 41 14.99 22.47 23.88
C GLY A 41 14.91 20.92 23.85
N THR A 42 13.89 20.39 23.18
CA THR A 42 13.87 19.00 22.67
C THR A 42 13.93 19.07 21.14
N LYS A 43 15.06 18.63 20.56
CA LYS A 43 15.46 18.88 19.17
C LYS A 43 14.92 17.88 18.13
N ALA A 44 14.00 16.99 18.46
CA ALA A 44 13.47 16.00 17.50
C ALA A 44 12.14 16.37 16.83
N SER A 45 11.34 17.29 17.40
CA SER A 45 10.00 17.65 16.86
C SER A 45 10.02 18.84 15.89
N LYS A 46 11.00 19.74 16.01
CA LYS A 46 11.04 20.97 15.22
C LYS A 46 11.40 20.75 13.74
N ARG A 47 12.00 19.62 13.37
CA ARG A 47 12.43 19.38 11.99
C ARG A 47 11.27 18.98 11.08
N ALA A 48 10.39 18.09 11.54
CA ALA A 48 9.17 17.71 10.82
C ALA A 48 8.18 18.88 10.69
N ALA A 49 8.00 19.66 11.76
CA ALA A 49 7.17 20.87 11.73
C ALA A 49 7.73 21.91 10.76
N ARG A 50 9.04 22.14 10.76
CA ARG A 50 9.70 23.06 9.80
C ARG A 50 9.68 22.55 8.37
N LEU A 51 9.69 21.23 8.14
CA LEU A 51 9.58 20.65 6.80
C LEU A 51 8.16 20.80 6.26
N ALA A 52 7.15 20.54 7.09
CA ALA A 52 5.74 20.79 6.74
C ALA A 52 5.48 22.29 6.47
N GLU A 53 6.05 23.17 7.28
CA GLU A 53 5.94 24.63 7.14
C GLU A 53 6.74 25.14 5.91
N SER A 54 7.92 24.58 5.66
CA SER A 54 8.72 24.85 4.47
C SER A 54 8.04 24.38 3.19
N LEU A 55 7.39 23.21 3.19
CA LEU A 55 6.62 22.69 2.06
C LEU A 55 5.35 23.53 1.84
N SER A 56 4.67 23.94 2.91
CA SER A 56 3.50 24.84 2.83
C SER A 56 3.87 26.19 2.21
N ASN A 57 5.03 26.75 2.58
CA ASN A 57 5.52 28.02 2.06
C ASN A 57 6.06 27.91 0.63
N LEU A 58 6.72 26.80 0.28
CA LEU A 58 7.24 26.54 -1.07
C LEU A 58 6.09 26.37 -2.11
N LEU A 59 4.92 25.91 -1.67
CA LEU A 59 3.78 25.59 -2.53
C LEU A 59 2.72 26.71 -2.62
N HIS A 60 2.97 27.90 -2.06
CA HIS A 60 2.01 29.02 -2.02
C HIS A 60 0.60 28.61 -1.58
N LEU A 61 0.48 27.65 -0.65
CA LEU A 61 -0.80 27.21 -0.12
C LEU A 61 -1.26 28.22 0.94
N HIS A 62 -1.82 29.35 0.50
CA HIS A 62 -2.57 30.24 1.38
C HIS A 62 -3.84 29.51 1.83
N VAL A 63 -3.86 29.14 3.11
CA VAL A 63 -5.06 28.68 3.81
C VAL A 63 -5.87 29.91 4.19
N GLU A 64 -6.96 30.19 3.47
CA GLU A 64 -7.99 31.05 4.03
C GLU A 64 -8.63 30.33 5.23
N PRO A 65 -8.75 30.99 6.40
CA PRO A 65 -9.52 30.43 7.50
C PRO A 65 -11.00 30.35 7.07
N PRO A 66 -11.70 29.23 7.33
CA PRO A 66 -13.08 29.07 6.89
C PRO A 66 -13.97 30.15 7.53
N GLN A 67 -14.81 30.80 6.72
CA GLN A 67 -15.85 31.68 7.22
C GLN A 67 -16.79 30.90 8.14
N ARG A 68 -16.85 31.33 9.40
CA ARG A 68 -17.57 30.69 10.52
C ARG A 68 -19.11 30.81 10.45
N ARG A 69 -19.71 30.93 9.28
CA ARG A 69 -21.15 31.18 9.11
C ARG A 69 -21.76 30.26 8.07
N GLU A 70 -21.83 28.96 8.38
CA GLU A 70 -22.83 28.02 7.84
C GLU A 70 -22.76 26.61 8.48
N VAL A 71 -21.72 26.30 9.24
CA VAL A 71 -21.52 24.98 9.91
C VAL A 71 -22.59 24.69 10.99
N MET A 72 -23.35 25.68 11.46
CA MET A 72 -24.29 25.51 12.57
C MET A 72 -25.59 24.78 12.22
N LYS A 73 -25.91 24.57 10.93
CA LYS A 73 -27.13 23.85 10.51
C LYS A 73 -26.96 22.33 10.38
N HIS A 74 -25.74 21.80 10.40
CA HIS A 74 -25.51 20.35 10.30
C HIS A 74 -25.39 19.64 11.66
N TYR A 75 -25.24 20.36 12.78
CA TYR A 75 -25.10 19.74 14.11
C TYR A 75 -26.34 18.98 14.58
N SER A 76 -27.53 19.25 14.03
CA SER A 76 -28.77 18.55 14.39
C SER A 76 -29.03 17.28 13.58
N SER A 77 -28.15 16.90 12.64
CA SER A 77 -28.35 15.75 11.75
C SER A 77 -27.51 14.52 12.12
N TRP A 78 -26.59 14.62 13.08
CA TRP A 78 -25.65 13.53 13.38
C TRP A 78 -26.26 12.49 14.33
N ASP A 79 -27.29 12.88 15.09
CA ASP A 79 -28.21 11.96 15.79
C ASP A 79 -29.12 11.19 14.82
N SER A 80 -29.07 11.47 13.51
CA SER A 80 -29.91 10.84 12.47
C SER A 80 -29.14 9.90 11.53
N PHE A 81 -27.85 9.65 11.76
CA PHE A 81 -27.27 8.41 11.23
C PHE A 81 -27.92 7.28 12.02
N GLY A 82 -28.95 6.66 11.45
CA GLY A 82 -29.61 5.49 12.00
C GLY A 82 -28.57 4.39 12.24
N ASP A 83 -28.00 4.42 13.43
CA ASP A 83 -26.87 3.58 13.84
C ASP A 83 -27.29 2.10 13.75
N ASP A 84 -28.54 1.79 14.10
CA ASP A 84 -29.07 0.42 14.11
C ASP A 84 -29.25 -0.23 12.71
N GLU A 85 -29.51 0.55 11.65
CA GLU A 85 -29.72 -0.02 10.30
C GLU A 85 -28.40 -0.37 9.59
N LYS A 86 -27.36 0.46 9.68
CA LYS A 86 -26.07 0.17 9.02
C LYS A 86 -25.32 -1.00 9.67
N HIS A 87 -25.37 -1.14 11.00
CA HIS A 87 -24.77 -2.29 11.71
C HIS A 87 -25.38 -3.65 11.28
N SER A 88 -26.59 -3.63 10.71
CA SER A 88 -27.32 -4.82 10.25
C SER A 88 -27.19 -5.09 8.75
N THR A 89 -26.47 -4.25 7.99
CA THR A 89 -26.29 -4.41 6.54
C THR A 89 -24.94 -5.06 6.18
N PRO A 90 -24.88 -5.95 5.17
CA PRO A 90 -23.61 -6.52 4.73
C PRO A 90 -22.65 -5.44 4.26
N THR A 91 -21.38 -5.55 4.66
CA THR A 91 -20.30 -4.60 4.32
C THR A 91 -19.91 -4.61 2.83
N MET A 92 -20.62 -5.36 2.01
CA MET A 92 -20.38 -5.50 0.58
C MET A 92 -21.64 -5.20 -0.23
N SER A 93 -21.44 -4.56 -1.37
CA SER A 93 -22.45 -4.51 -2.43
C SER A 93 -22.73 -5.90 -2.99
N PRO A 94 -23.89 -6.17 -3.63
CA PRO A 94 -24.17 -7.45 -4.26
C PRO A 94 -23.08 -7.91 -5.25
N LYS A 95 -22.89 -9.23 -5.38
CA LYS A 95 -21.97 -9.86 -6.35
C LYS A 95 -22.74 -10.11 -7.65
N GLU A 96 -22.53 -9.25 -8.64
CA GLU A 96 -23.11 -9.46 -9.98
C GLU A 96 -22.23 -10.41 -10.80
N VAL A 97 -22.87 -11.18 -11.68
CA VAL A 97 -22.19 -11.98 -12.71
C VAL A 97 -21.76 -11.02 -13.81
N ILE A 98 -20.45 -10.95 -14.06
CA ILE A 98 -19.85 -10.01 -15.02
C ILE A 98 -19.16 -10.72 -16.17
N SER A 99 -19.42 -12.02 -16.37
CA SER A 99 -18.86 -12.83 -17.44
C SER A 99 -19.02 -12.20 -18.82
N ASP A 100 -20.16 -11.59 -19.11
CA ASP A 100 -20.42 -11.06 -20.46
C ASP A 100 -19.76 -9.70 -20.70
N LYS A 101 -19.41 -8.98 -19.62
CA LYS A 101 -18.84 -7.63 -19.64
C LYS A 101 -17.40 -7.59 -19.15
N TRP A 102 -16.78 -8.75 -18.98
CA TRP A 102 -15.52 -8.86 -18.25
C TRP A 102 -14.40 -8.05 -18.91
N ARG A 103 -14.37 -8.00 -20.25
CA ARG A 103 -13.38 -7.23 -21.02
C ARG A 103 -13.52 -5.73 -20.82
N GLU A 104 -14.75 -5.22 -20.74
CA GLU A 104 -15.04 -3.80 -20.44
C GLU A 104 -14.55 -3.45 -19.04
N ILE A 105 -14.87 -4.30 -18.04
CA ILE A 105 -14.43 -4.14 -16.66
C ILE A 105 -12.90 -4.27 -16.52
N HIS A 106 -12.27 -5.10 -17.36
CA HIS A 106 -10.81 -5.25 -17.44
C HIS A 106 -10.13 -4.10 -18.21
N GLY A 107 -10.92 -3.20 -18.82
CA GLY A 107 -10.45 -1.94 -19.40
C GLY A 107 -10.21 -1.97 -20.90
N CYS A 108 -10.84 -2.89 -21.67
CA CYS A 108 -10.61 -2.97 -23.12
C CYS A 108 -10.85 -1.63 -23.86
N THR A 109 -11.80 -0.82 -23.37
CA THR A 109 -12.14 0.54 -23.84
C THR A 109 -11.55 1.66 -22.97
N ASP A 110 -10.49 1.38 -22.21
CA ASP A 110 -9.89 2.32 -21.25
C ASP A 110 -10.91 2.88 -20.24
N TRP A 111 -11.90 2.05 -19.89
CA TRP A 111 -13.03 2.37 -18.99
C TRP A 111 -13.83 3.60 -19.42
N ASP A 112 -13.83 3.92 -20.71
CA ASP A 112 -14.67 4.97 -21.25
C ASP A 112 -16.13 4.75 -20.85
N SER A 113 -16.80 5.82 -20.41
CA SER A 113 -18.17 5.81 -19.87
C SER A 113 -18.42 4.94 -18.62
N LEU A 114 -17.39 4.35 -17.99
CA LEU A 114 -17.52 3.56 -16.75
C LEU A 114 -17.00 4.27 -15.50
N LEU A 115 -16.28 5.38 -15.63
CA LEU A 115 -15.64 6.10 -14.53
C LEU A 115 -16.44 7.30 -14.01
N ASP A 116 -17.27 7.94 -14.84
CA ASP A 116 -18.03 9.14 -14.49
C ASP A 116 -19.38 9.19 -15.24
N PRO A 117 -20.48 8.63 -14.67
CA PRO A 117 -20.56 8.04 -13.34
C PRO A 117 -19.86 6.67 -13.23
N LEU A 118 -19.33 6.38 -12.04
CA LEU A 118 -18.65 5.11 -11.73
C LEU A 118 -19.65 3.95 -11.71
N HIS A 119 -19.47 3.04 -12.67
CA HIS A 119 -20.32 1.87 -12.85
C HIS A 119 -20.25 0.95 -11.61
N PRO A 120 -21.39 0.45 -11.07
CA PRO A 120 -21.41 -0.38 -9.86
C PRO A 120 -20.52 -1.63 -9.91
N CYS A 121 -20.54 -2.39 -11.00
CA CYS A 121 -19.62 -3.53 -11.19
C CYS A 121 -18.16 -3.11 -11.10
N LEU A 122 -17.78 -2.03 -11.77
CA LEU A 122 -16.40 -1.56 -11.79
C LEU A 122 -15.97 -1.08 -10.40
N ARG A 123 -16.83 -0.34 -9.68
CA ARG A 123 -16.60 0.03 -8.26
C ARG A 123 -16.24 -1.19 -7.43
N ARG A 124 -17.04 -2.26 -7.55
CA ARG A 124 -16.81 -3.51 -6.80
C ARG A 124 -15.46 -4.14 -7.13
N GLU A 125 -15.09 -4.22 -8.40
CA GLU A 125 -13.82 -4.81 -8.80
C GLU A 125 -12.63 -3.95 -8.36
N ILE A 126 -12.71 -2.61 -8.48
CA ILE A 126 -11.69 -1.69 -7.94
C ILE A 126 -11.52 -1.94 -6.43
N LEU A 127 -12.61 -2.04 -5.67
CA LEU A 127 -12.56 -2.34 -4.23
C LEU A 127 -11.92 -3.70 -3.96
N LYS A 128 -12.25 -4.76 -4.72
CA LYS A 128 -11.63 -6.09 -4.59
C LYS A 128 -10.11 -6.01 -4.74
N TYR A 129 -9.63 -5.44 -5.84
CA TYR A 129 -8.19 -5.34 -6.10
C TYR A 129 -7.49 -4.39 -5.13
N GLY A 130 -8.20 -3.38 -4.62
CA GLY A 130 -7.74 -2.51 -3.57
C GLY A 130 -7.62 -3.17 -2.20
N GLU A 131 -8.52 -4.10 -1.87
CA GLU A 131 -8.44 -4.92 -0.66
C GLU A 131 -7.29 -5.93 -0.73
N PHE A 132 -6.96 -6.46 -1.91
CA PHE A 132 -5.75 -7.27 -2.08
C PHE A 132 -4.47 -6.44 -1.87
N ALA A 133 -4.44 -5.19 -2.31
CA ALA A 133 -3.34 -4.28 -1.99
C ALA A 133 -3.28 -3.99 -0.48
N GLN A 134 -4.42 -3.73 0.19
CA GLN A 134 -4.47 -3.54 1.65
C GLN A 134 -4.04 -4.78 2.43
N ALA A 135 -4.39 -5.98 1.96
CA ALA A 135 -4.01 -7.25 2.57
C ALA A 135 -2.48 -7.38 2.72
N THR A 136 -1.72 -6.77 1.81
CA THR A 136 -0.26 -6.73 1.91
C THR A 136 0.23 -5.91 3.10
N TYR A 137 -0.46 -4.83 3.47
CA TYR A 137 -0.13 -4.08 4.68
C TYR A 137 -0.55 -4.84 5.93
N ASP A 138 -1.76 -5.39 5.94
CA ASP A 138 -2.32 -6.04 7.13
C ASP A 138 -1.55 -7.32 7.50
N ALA A 139 -1.05 -8.06 6.50
CA ALA A 139 -0.26 -9.26 6.69
C ALA A 139 1.23 -8.98 7.00
N PHE A 140 1.76 -7.79 6.74
CA PHE A 140 3.20 -7.55 6.88
C PHE A 140 3.62 -7.30 8.33
N ASP A 141 4.72 -7.92 8.75
CA ASP A 141 5.29 -7.73 10.07
C ASP A 141 6.17 -6.47 10.17
N PHE A 142 5.55 -5.38 10.66
CA PHE A 142 6.22 -4.10 10.93
C PHE A 142 6.88 -4.03 12.32
N ASP A 143 6.75 -5.04 13.18
CA ASP A 143 7.34 -4.99 14.52
C ASP A 143 8.86 -5.14 14.46
N ARG A 144 9.59 -4.03 14.64
CA ARG A 144 11.07 -4.03 14.68
C ARG A 144 11.68 -4.92 15.78
N PHE A 145 10.88 -5.31 16.78
CA PHE A 145 11.30 -6.22 17.84
C PHE A 145 10.95 -7.69 17.51
N SER A 146 10.40 -7.95 16.33
CA SER A 146 10.17 -9.29 15.80
C SER A 146 11.41 -9.82 15.11
N GLU A 147 11.78 -11.06 15.45
CA GLU A 147 12.76 -11.85 14.70
C GLU A 147 12.36 -12.02 13.23
N TYR A 148 11.07 -11.83 12.93
CA TYR A 148 10.45 -11.96 11.62
C TYR A 148 10.04 -10.62 10.98
N CYS A 149 10.48 -9.49 11.54
CA CYS A 149 10.28 -8.17 10.95
C CYS A 149 10.68 -8.20 9.47
N GLY A 150 9.82 -7.69 8.58
CA GLY A 150 10.10 -7.77 7.14
C GLY A 150 9.41 -8.91 6.40
N SER A 151 8.75 -9.83 7.09
CA SER A 151 8.03 -10.96 6.47
C SER A 151 6.51 -10.78 6.49
N CYS A 152 5.79 -11.58 5.69
CA CYS A 152 4.34 -11.77 5.88
C CYS A 152 4.13 -12.59 7.15
N ARG A 153 3.16 -12.23 8.01
CA ARG A 153 2.77 -12.86 9.29
C ARG A 153 2.11 -14.23 9.15
N PHE A 154 1.51 -14.52 8.00
CA PHE A 154 0.70 -15.72 7.80
C PHE A 154 1.24 -16.58 6.67
N ASN A 155 1.00 -17.88 6.76
CA ASN A 155 1.21 -18.83 5.67
C ASN A 155 0.32 -18.47 4.46
N SER A 156 0.79 -18.75 3.25
CA SER A 156 0.06 -18.45 2.01
C SER A 156 -1.33 -19.07 1.96
N ASN A 157 -1.53 -20.24 2.57
CA ASN A 157 -2.83 -20.91 2.59
C ASN A 157 -3.82 -20.28 3.58
N LYS A 158 -3.34 -19.49 4.55
CA LYS A 158 -4.16 -18.92 5.63
C LYS A 158 -4.29 -17.40 5.56
N ILE A 159 -3.52 -16.72 4.72
CA ILE A 159 -3.51 -15.25 4.66
C ILE A 159 -4.91 -14.66 4.44
N PHE A 160 -5.71 -15.20 3.53
CA PHE A 160 -7.07 -14.70 3.30
C PHE A 160 -8.03 -15.06 4.42
N GLU A 161 -7.91 -16.24 5.03
CA GLU A 161 -8.68 -16.61 6.24
C GLU A 161 -8.39 -15.65 7.39
N LYS A 162 -7.10 -15.44 7.70
CA LYS A 162 -6.65 -14.57 8.81
C LYS A 162 -7.00 -13.10 8.62
N LEU A 163 -7.18 -12.66 7.38
CA LEU A 163 -7.57 -11.28 7.05
C LEU A 163 -9.07 -11.11 6.76
N GLY A 164 -9.89 -12.16 6.90
CA GLY A 164 -11.32 -12.09 6.59
C GLY A 164 -11.64 -11.86 5.12
N LEU A 165 -10.75 -12.29 4.22
CA LEU A 165 -10.93 -12.25 2.76
C LEU A 165 -11.31 -13.62 2.18
N ASP A 166 -11.24 -14.69 2.97
CA ASP A 166 -11.68 -16.02 2.56
C ASP A 166 -13.20 -16.05 2.29
N GLY A 167 -13.60 -16.70 1.20
CA GLY A 167 -14.98 -16.66 0.67
C GLY A 167 -15.47 -15.28 0.17
N LYS A 168 -14.77 -14.20 0.52
CA LYS A 168 -15.15 -12.82 0.15
C LYS A 168 -14.98 -12.57 -1.34
N HIS A 169 -13.84 -12.97 -1.90
CA HIS A 169 -13.49 -12.70 -3.30
C HIS A 169 -13.27 -13.95 -4.15
N GLY A 170 -13.14 -15.13 -3.55
CA GLY A 170 -12.95 -16.39 -4.29
C GLY A 170 -11.57 -16.50 -4.96
N TYR A 171 -10.49 -16.26 -4.20
CA TYR A 171 -9.12 -16.39 -4.68
C TYR A 171 -8.28 -17.21 -3.71
N LYS A 172 -7.24 -17.86 -4.22
CA LYS A 172 -6.24 -18.59 -3.43
C LYS A 172 -4.84 -18.06 -3.73
N VAL A 173 -4.06 -17.79 -2.69
CA VAL A 173 -2.65 -17.41 -2.85
C VAL A 173 -1.81 -18.63 -3.25
N CYS A 174 -1.06 -18.50 -4.34
CA CYS A 174 -0.19 -19.54 -4.87
C CYS A 174 1.29 -19.31 -4.50
N LYS A 175 1.71 -18.04 -4.44
CA LYS A 175 3.12 -17.69 -4.26
C LYS A 175 3.32 -16.39 -3.51
N TYR A 176 4.31 -16.37 -2.61
CA TYR A 176 4.83 -15.13 -2.03
C TYR A 176 6.02 -14.61 -2.82
N ILE A 177 6.13 -13.29 -2.85
CA ILE A 177 7.16 -12.55 -3.56
C ILE A 177 8.05 -11.85 -2.54
N TYR A 178 9.36 -11.98 -2.71
CA TYR A 178 10.36 -11.33 -1.86
C TYR A 178 11.30 -10.47 -2.71
N ALA A 179 11.71 -9.32 -2.16
CA ALA A 179 12.64 -8.40 -2.81
C ALA A 179 13.81 -8.08 -1.86
N MET A 180 14.98 -7.76 -2.42
CA MET A 180 16.16 -7.40 -1.64
C MET A 180 16.03 -6.07 -0.91
N SER A 181 16.66 -5.94 0.26
CA SER A 181 16.66 -4.71 1.07
C SER A 181 17.94 -3.86 1.01
N HIS A 182 19.05 -4.38 0.46
CA HIS A 182 20.38 -3.76 0.63
C HIS A 182 20.93 -2.88 -0.50
N ILE A 183 20.21 -2.65 -1.59
CA ILE A 183 20.71 -1.77 -2.68
C ILE A 183 20.21 -0.35 -2.43
N ASP A 184 21.04 0.51 -1.82
CA ASP A 184 20.76 1.94 -1.58
C ASP A 184 19.30 2.26 -1.25
N MET A 185 18.68 1.39 -0.43
CA MET A 185 17.25 1.44 -0.17
C MET A 185 16.96 2.39 0.99
N PRO A 186 15.83 3.11 0.92
CA PRO A 186 15.38 3.96 2.00
C PRO A 186 15.44 3.32 3.38
N GLN A 187 15.72 4.11 4.43
CA GLN A 187 15.85 3.60 5.80
C GLN A 187 14.62 2.82 6.27
N TRP A 188 13.44 3.09 5.71
CA TRP A 188 12.21 2.38 6.02
C TRP A 188 12.16 0.93 5.52
N LEU A 189 12.94 0.62 4.49
CA LEU A 189 13.12 -0.75 3.98
C LEU A 189 14.26 -1.48 4.71
N ASN A 190 15.23 -0.72 5.26
CA ASN A 190 16.37 -1.17 6.06
C ASN A 190 16.07 -1.31 7.57
N ARG A 191 14.80 -1.51 7.97
CA ARG A 191 14.34 -1.51 9.38
C ARG A 191 14.73 -2.75 10.19
N THR A 192 15.81 -3.45 9.85
CA THR A 192 16.42 -4.47 10.70
C THR A 192 17.35 -3.80 11.72
N VAL A 193 16.85 -3.59 12.95
CA VAL A 193 17.69 -3.17 14.08
C VAL A 193 18.62 -4.32 14.48
N HIS A 194 19.88 -3.99 14.77
CA HIS A 194 21.03 -4.85 15.12
C HIS A 194 20.88 -5.77 16.36
N LEU A 195 19.75 -6.45 16.54
CA LEU A 195 19.52 -7.37 17.66
C LEU A 195 19.53 -8.83 17.16
N GLY A 196 20.71 -9.43 16.96
CA GLY A 196 20.84 -10.88 16.78
C GLY A 196 20.04 -11.50 15.60
N ASP A 197 19.88 -12.83 15.62
CA ASP A 197 19.37 -13.69 14.53
C ASP A 197 18.02 -13.24 13.96
N THR A 198 18.05 -12.45 12.88
CA THR A 198 16.88 -12.09 12.06
C THR A 198 16.62 -13.17 11.00
N TRP A 199 15.36 -13.37 10.62
CA TRP A 199 15.00 -14.40 9.62
C TRP A 199 15.72 -14.17 8.28
N SER A 200 15.81 -12.91 7.86
CA SER A 200 16.56 -12.42 6.70
C SER A 200 17.14 -11.04 7.01
N ARG A 201 18.42 -10.82 6.65
CA ARG A 201 19.07 -9.51 6.75
C ARG A 201 18.82 -8.65 5.50
N ASP A 202 18.57 -9.32 4.38
CA ASP A 202 18.74 -8.74 3.05
C ASP A 202 17.47 -8.81 2.20
N SER A 203 16.31 -9.21 2.77
CA SER A 203 15.08 -9.41 1.98
C SER A 203 13.82 -9.13 2.78
N ASN A 204 12.84 -8.53 2.11
CA ASN A 204 11.49 -8.29 2.64
C ASN A 204 10.43 -8.97 1.77
N TRP A 205 9.35 -9.41 2.40
CA TRP A 205 8.14 -9.82 1.70
C TRP A 205 7.50 -8.60 1.01
N MET A 206 7.23 -8.74 -0.29
CA MET A 206 6.78 -7.66 -1.15
C MET A 206 5.40 -7.91 -1.77
N GLY A 207 4.77 -9.05 -1.48
CA GLY A 207 3.43 -9.32 -1.99
C GLY A 207 3.20 -10.77 -2.34
N PHE A 208 2.19 -11.01 -3.17
CA PHE A 208 1.76 -12.36 -3.52
C PHE A 208 1.16 -12.48 -4.92
N VAL A 209 1.18 -13.70 -5.43
CA VAL A 209 0.41 -14.14 -6.60
C VAL A 209 -0.76 -14.98 -6.11
N ALA A 210 -1.97 -14.66 -6.55
CA ALA A 210 -3.19 -15.39 -6.28
C ALA A 210 -3.91 -15.74 -7.58
N ILE A 211 -4.84 -16.69 -7.49
CA ILE A 211 -5.66 -17.12 -8.63
C ILE A 211 -7.11 -17.28 -8.21
N SER A 212 -8.05 -16.90 -9.09
CA SER A 212 -9.48 -17.09 -8.84
C SER A 212 -9.82 -18.58 -8.73
N ASP A 213 -10.74 -18.91 -7.84
CA ASP A 213 -11.35 -20.25 -7.76
C ASP A 213 -12.42 -20.45 -8.84
N GLU A 214 -13.04 -21.64 -8.87
CA GLU A 214 -14.04 -21.98 -9.89
C GLU A 214 -15.30 -21.10 -9.84
N GLU A 215 -15.76 -20.73 -8.64
CA GLU A 215 -16.96 -19.90 -8.47
C GLU A 215 -16.71 -18.48 -8.99
N GLU A 216 -15.57 -17.90 -8.61
CA GLU A 216 -15.19 -16.57 -9.06
C GLU A 216 -14.87 -16.58 -10.56
N THR A 217 -14.18 -17.60 -11.08
CA THR A 217 -13.92 -17.75 -12.52
C THR A 217 -15.20 -17.82 -13.33
N HIS A 218 -16.21 -18.56 -12.86
CA HIS A 218 -17.53 -18.57 -13.51
C HIS A 218 -18.19 -17.19 -13.44
N ARG A 219 -18.16 -16.52 -12.28
CA ARG A 219 -18.75 -15.18 -12.11
C ARG A 219 -18.14 -14.13 -13.04
N ILE A 220 -16.82 -14.15 -13.22
CA ILE A 220 -16.09 -13.14 -14.00
C ILE A 220 -15.83 -13.56 -15.46
N GLY A 221 -16.17 -14.79 -15.84
CA GLY A 221 -16.05 -15.32 -17.20
C GLY A 221 -14.61 -15.67 -17.65
N ARG A 222 -13.64 -15.74 -16.73
CA ARG A 222 -12.24 -16.07 -17.03
C ARG A 222 -11.47 -16.52 -15.79
N ARG A 223 -10.34 -17.20 -15.99
CA ARG A 223 -9.34 -17.43 -14.92
C ARG A 223 -8.51 -16.17 -14.72
N ASP A 224 -8.69 -15.51 -13.59
CA ASP A 224 -7.96 -14.29 -13.27
C ASP A 224 -6.79 -14.62 -12.34
N ILE A 225 -5.57 -14.34 -12.81
CA ILE A 225 -4.36 -14.37 -12.02
C ILE A 225 -4.17 -12.97 -11.45
N VAL A 226 -4.03 -12.85 -10.14
CA VAL A 226 -3.79 -11.59 -9.46
C VAL A 226 -2.37 -11.52 -8.93
N VAL A 227 -1.70 -10.40 -9.15
CA VAL A 227 -0.46 -10.06 -8.46
C VAL A 227 -0.69 -8.82 -7.63
N ALA A 228 -0.53 -8.94 -6.31
CA ALA A 228 -0.66 -7.83 -5.38
C ALA A 228 0.71 -7.44 -4.83
N TRP A 229 1.14 -6.22 -5.14
CA TRP A 229 2.40 -5.64 -4.69
C TRP A 229 2.21 -4.75 -3.47
N ARG A 230 3.05 -4.97 -2.46
CA ARG A 230 3.08 -4.20 -1.23
C ARG A 230 3.71 -2.84 -1.47
N GLY A 231 3.04 -1.79 -0.97
CA GLY A 231 3.62 -0.46 -0.92
C GLY A 231 4.52 -0.22 0.29
N THR A 232 4.74 1.06 0.60
CA THR A 232 5.50 1.53 1.77
C THR A 232 4.53 2.03 2.84
N VAL A 233 4.95 2.00 4.11
CA VAL A 233 4.16 2.59 5.23
C VAL A 233 4.54 4.05 5.51
N ALA A 234 5.71 4.49 5.05
CA ALA A 234 6.18 5.86 5.23
C ALA A 234 6.57 6.50 3.87
N PRO A 235 5.61 7.07 3.13
CA PRO A 235 5.84 7.68 1.81
C PRO A 235 6.82 8.87 1.84
N SER A 236 6.97 9.54 2.99
CA SER A 236 7.91 10.65 3.16
C SER A 236 9.37 10.18 3.17
N GLU A 237 9.68 9.10 3.90
CA GLU A 237 11.02 8.50 3.93
C GLU A 237 11.35 7.87 2.57
N TRP A 238 10.34 7.30 1.90
CA TRP A 238 10.44 6.83 0.53
C TRP A 238 10.92 7.91 -0.45
N TYR A 239 10.45 9.15 -0.32
CA TYR A 239 10.74 10.19 -1.30
C TYR A 239 12.16 10.76 -1.19
N GLU A 240 12.68 10.90 0.03
CA GLU A 240 14.01 11.47 0.28
C GLU A 240 15.14 10.61 -0.32
N ASP A 241 14.90 9.31 -0.44
CA ASP A 241 15.89 8.31 -0.83
C ASP A 241 15.86 7.97 -2.34
N PHE A 242 14.89 8.48 -3.10
CA PHE A 242 14.78 8.21 -4.54
C PHE A 242 15.64 9.17 -5.36
N GLN A 243 16.61 8.61 -6.09
CA GLN A 243 17.66 9.35 -6.79
C GLN A 243 17.16 10.10 -8.04
N ARG A 244 15.86 9.99 -8.38
CA ARG A 244 15.23 10.58 -9.59
C ARG A 244 15.98 10.23 -10.88
N LYS A 245 16.65 9.08 -10.89
CA LYS A 245 17.46 8.62 -12.01
C LYS A 245 16.60 7.70 -12.87
N LEU A 246 16.48 8.03 -14.15
CA LEU A 246 15.87 7.15 -15.14
C LEU A 246 16.91 6.15 -15.66
N GLU A 247 16.51 4.90 -15.82
CA GLU A 247 17.32 3.85 -16.42
C GLU A 247 16.54 3.07 -17.49
N PRO A 248 17.21 2.59 -18.56
CA PRO A 248 16.56 1.85 -19.63
C PRO A 248 15.85 0.58 -19.14
N ILE A 249 14.72 0.25 -19.76
CA ILE A 249 14.00 -1.01 -19.55
C ILE A 249 13.74 -1.71 -20.89
N GLY A 250 14.02 -3.01 -20.95
CA GLY A 250 13.85 -3.82 -22.17
C GLY A 250 15.02 -3.71 -23.16
N PRO A 251 14.84 -4.18 -24.41
CA PRO A 251 15.92 -4.33 -25.38
C PRO A 251 16.34 -3.02 -26.08
N GLY A 252 15.63 -1.91 -25.86
CA GLY A 252 15.95 -0.59 -26.44
C GLY A 252 16.25 0.45 -25.36
N ASP A 253 16.85 1.57 -25.76
CA ASP A 253 17.30 2.63 -24.84
C ASP A 253 16.26 3.74 -24.61
N ASP A 254 15.11 3.69 -25.32
CA ASP A 254 14.11 4.76 -25.31
C ASP A 254 13.23 4.71 -24.05
N ALA A 255 12.68 3.53 -23.73
CA ALA A 255 11.84 3.35 -22.55
C ALA A 255 12.72 3.33 -21.30
N LYS A 256 12.43 4.25 -20.38
CA LYS A 256 13.19 4.39 -19.13
C LYS A 256 12.24 4.46 -17.94
N VAL A 257 12.69 3.89 -16.84
CA VAL A 257 11.96 3.82 -15.57
C VAL A 257 12.82 4.33 -14.43
N GLU A 258 12.20 4.72 -13.32
CA GLU A 258 12.92 5.17 -12.14
C GLU A 258 13.76 4.03 -11.55
N HIS A 259 15.04 4.32 -11.30
CA HIS A 259 16.07 3.37 -10.88
C HIS A 259 15.76 2.64 -9.57
N GLY A 260 15.26 3.34 -8.55
CA GLY A 260 14.88 2.73 -7.29
C GLY A 260 13.72 1.74 -7.43
N PHE A 261 12.71 2.02 -8.27
CA PHE A 261 11.64 1.03 -8.53
C PHE A 261 12.19 -0.21 -9.22
N HIS A 262 12.99 -0.02 -10.26
CA HIS A 262 13.53 -1.10 -11.06
C HIS A 262 14.58 -1.91 -10.29
N SER A 263 15.37 -1.27 -9.42
CA SER A 263 16.27 -1.93 -8.48
C SER A 263 15.51 -2.86 -7.54
N ILE A 264 14.45 -2.42 -6.88
CA ILE A 264 13.62 -3.30 -6.02
C ILE A 264 13.10 -4.51 -6.80
N TYR A 265 12.69 -4.28 -8.04
CA TYR A 265 12.07 -5.28 -8.90
C TYR A 265 13.07 -6.34 -9.39
N THR A 266 14.31 -5.95 -9.72
CA THR A 266 15.28 -6.79 -10.43
C THR A 266 16.48 -7.26 -9.59
N SER A 267 16.71 -6.65 -8.43
CA SER A 267 17.85 -7.00 -7.58
C SER A 267 17.80 -8.43 -7.05
N LYS A 268 18.95 -9.11 -7.10
CA LYS A 268 19.15 -10.46 -6.56
C LYS A 268 20.58 -10.63 -6.06
N SER A 269 20.78 -11.58 -5.15
CA SER A 269 22.09 -11.93 -4.63
C SER A 269 22.16 -13.41 -4.26
N GLU A 270 23.17 -14.09 -4.80
CA GLU A 270 23.44 -15.51 -4.56
C GLU A 270 23.77 -15.83 -3.10
N HIS A 271 24.21 -14.82 -2.35
CA HIS A 271 24.62 -14.94 -0.96
C HIS A 271 23.45 -14.92 0.04
N THR A 272 22.22 -14.68 -0.43
CA THR A 272 21.04 -14.56 0.42
C THR A 272 20.19 -15.83 0.40
N ARG A 273 19.50 -16.13 1.51
CA ARG A 273 18.60 -17.30 1.58
C ARG A 273 17.30 -17.13 0.79
N TYR A 274 16.79 -15.90 0.67
CA TYR A 274 15.44 -15.62 0.12
C TYR A 274 15.44 -14.88 -1.22
N SER A 275 16.54 -14.22 -1.60
CA SER A 275 16.64 -13.42 -2.84
C SER A 275 17.72 -13.96 -3.79
N LYS A 276 17.82 -15.29 -3.90
CA LYS A 276 18.63 -15.93 -4.97
C LYS A 276 18.08 -15.60 -6.36
N SER A 277 16.77 -15.42 -6.43
CA SER A 277 16.04 -14.92 -7.60
C SER A 277 15.44 -13.55 -7.27
N SER A 278 15.39 -12.65 -8.24
CA SER A 278 14.78 -11.32 -8.07
C SER A 278 13.26 -11.41 -7.86
N ALA A 279 12.63 -10.31 -7.45
CA ALA A 279 11.18 -10.26 -7.33
C ALA A 279 10.49 -10.50 -8.68
N SER A 280 11.06 -9.93 -9.76
CA SER A 280 10.71 -10.16 -11.16
C SER A 280 10.77 -11.65 -11.54
N GLU A 281 11.88 -12.34 -11.29
CA GLU A 281 12.03 -13.77 -11.63
C GLU A 281 11.02 -14.65 -10.86
N GLN A 282 10.76 -14.31 -9.59
CA GLN A 282 9.79 -15.04 -8.76
C GLN A 282 8.36 -14.91 -9.29
N VAL A 283 7.92 -13.68 -9.58
CA VAL A 283 6.55 -13.42 -10.06
C VAL A 283 6.36 -13.97 -11.47
N MET A 284 7.30 -13.73 -12.38
CA MET A 284 7.17 -14.13 -13.79
C MET A 284 7.21 -15.64 -13.97
N LYS A 285 8.01 -16.35 -13.16
CA LYS A 285 7.99 -17.81 -13.15
C LYS A 285 6.61 -18.36 -12.79
N GLU A 286 5.96 -17.79 -11.77
CA GLU A 286 4.66 -18.27 -11.33
C GLU A 286 3.53 -17.87 -12.28
N VAL A 287 3.52 -16.61 -12.74
CA VAL A 287 2.53 -16.12 -13.72
C VAL A 287 2.61 -16.94 -15.00
N THR A 288 3.81 -17.18 -15.54
CA THR A 288 3.98 -17.99 -16.77
C THR A 288 3.50 -19.42 -16.56
N ARG A 289 3.79 -20.02 -15.39
CA ARG A 289 3.32 -21.37 -15.04
C ARG A 289 1.80 -21.45 -15.00
N LEU A 290 1.14 -20.50 -14.33
CA LEU A 290 -0.32 -20.45 -14.21
C LEU A 290 -0.98 -20.17 -15.56
N VAL A 291 -0.49 -19.21 -16.34
CA VAL A 291 -1.02 -18.91 -17.68
C VAL A 291 -0.94 -20.15 -18.58
N LYS A 292 0.19 -20.85 -18.60
CA LYS A 292 0.35 -22.08 -19.37
C LYS A 292 -0.65 -23.15 -18.91
N LEU A 293 -0.71 -23.42 -17.61
CA LEU A 293 -1.57 -24.45 -17.03
C LEU A 293 -3.04 -24.28 -17.39
N TYR A 294 -3.58 -23.06 -17.28
CA TYR A 294 -5.01 -22.82 -17.50
C TYR A 294 -5.36 -22.63 -18.98
N LYS A 295 -4.43 -22.13 -19.81
CA LYS A 295 -4.61 -22.17 -21.27
C LYS A 295 -4.64 -23.60 -21.81
N GLU A 296 -3.81 -24.50 -21.28
CA GLU A 296 -3.83 -25.93 -21.64
C GLU A 296 -5.14 -26.62 -21.25
N LYS A 297 -5.85 -26.10 -20.23
CA LYS A 297 -7.21 -26.53 -19.86
C LYS A 297 -8.32 -25.94 -20.75
N GLY A 298 -7.98 -25.06 -21.69
CA GLY A 298 -8.94 -24.38 -22.56
C GLY A 298 -9.66 -23.21 -21.89
N GLU A 299 -9.14 -22.69 -20.78
CA GLU A 299 -9.73 -21.53 -20.09
C GLU A 299 -9.22 -20.21 -20.68
N GLU A 300 -10.09 -19.20 -20.74
CA GLU A 300 -9.68 -17.81 -20.96
C GLU A 300 -8.93 -17.32 -19.73
N VAL A 301 -7.72 -16.77 -19.90
CA VAL A 301 -6.86 -16.33 -18.78
C VAL A 301 -6.56 -14.85 -18.87
N SER A 302 -6.67 -14.12 -17.76
CA SER A 302 -6.21 -12.74 -17.62
C SER A 302 -5.21 -12.58 -16.48
N LEU A 303 -4.43 -11.51 -16.54
CA LEU A 303 -3.57 -11.06 -15.45
C LEU A 303 -4.05 -9.69 -14.96
N THR A 304 -4.32 -9.60 -13.65
CA THR A 304 -4.66 -8.34 -12.99
C THR A 304 -3.62 -8.02 -11.93
N ILE A 305 -3.00 -6.85 -12.02
CA ILE A 305 -1.90 -6.45 -11.14
C ILE A 305 -2.36 -5.24 -10.32
N THR A 306 -2.17 -5.29 -9.01
CA THR A 306 -2.63 -4.24 -8.09
C THR A 306 -1.54 -3.84 -7.11
N GLY A 307 -1.60 -2.60 -6.65
CA GLY A 307 -0.71 -2.10 -5.64
C GLY A 307 -1.00 -0.65 -5.25
N HIS A 308 -0.65 -0.33 -4.02
CA HIS A 308 -0.75 1.02 -3.47
C HIS A 308 0.63 1.66 -3.35
N SER A 309 0.76 2.96 -3.57
CA SER A 309 2.02 3.69 -3.41
C SER A 309 3.14 3.05 -4.26
N LEU A 310 4.29 2.72 -3.66
CA LEU A 310 5.34 1.90 -4.28
C LEU A 310 4.81 0.63 -4.98
N GLY A 311 3.83 -0.05 -4.39
CA GLY A 311 3.27 -1.27 -4.96
C GLY A 311 2.63 -1.01 -6.33
N GLY A 312 2.05 0.17 -6.55
CA GLY A 312 1.51 0.55 -7.85
C GLY A 312 2.60 0.82 -8.90
N ALA A 313 3.79 1.27 -8.47
CA ALA A 313 4.93 1.40 -9.37
C ALA A 313 5.49 0.03 -9.78
N LEU A 314 5.66 -0.89 -8.82
CA LEU A 314 6.06 -2.28 -9.10
C LEU A 314 5.03 -3.01 -9.97
N ALA A 315 3.74 -2.69 -9.81
CA ALA A 315 2.68 -3.24 -10.63
C ALA A 315 2.84 -2.89 -12.12
N LEU A 316 3.24 -1.65 -12.44
CA LEU A 316 3.51 -1.23 -13.82
C LEU A 316 4.76 -1.89 -14.41
N LEU A 317 5.84 -2.03 -13.63
CA LEU A 317 7.03 -2.76 -14.06
C LEU A 317 6.70 -4.23 -14.35
N ASN A 318 5.92 -4.86 -13.48
CA ASN A 318 5.48 -6.24 -13.67
C ASN A 318 4.55 -6.39 -14.88
N ALA A 319 3.67 -5.42 -15.14
CA ALA A 319 2.83 -5.42 -16.34
C ALA A 319 3.66 -5.32 -17.63
N TYR A 320 4.67 -4.45 -17.64
CA TYR A 320 5.59 -4.29 -18.78
C TYR A 320 6.30 -5.61 -19.10
N GLU A 321 6.89 -6.26 -18.09
CA GLU A 321 7.60 -7.53 -18.26
C GLU A 321 6.65 -8.65 -18.68
N ALA A 322 5.44 -8.73 -18.10
CA ALA A 322 4.45 -9.73 -18.45
C ALA A 322 3.96 -9.58 -19.88
N ALA A 323 3.70 -8.35 -20.33
CA ALA A 323 3.24 -8.09 -21.70
C ALA A 323 4.33 -8.42 -22.73
N THR A 324 5.60 -8.18 -22.40
CA THR A 324 6.76 -8.53 -23.22
C THR A 324 6.96 -10.05 -23.29
N THR A 325 6.81 -10.74 -22.16
CA THR A 325 7.11 -12.17 -22.02
C THR A 325 5.97 -13.05 -22.52
N ILE A 326 4.72 -12.60 -22.39
CA ILE A 326 3.52 -13.36 -22.74
C ILE A 326 2.64 -12.50 -23.68
N PRO A 327 3.05 -12.30 -24.95
CA PRO A 327 2.29 -11.50 -25.89
C PRO A 327 0.84 -11.96 -26.04
N GLY A 328 -0.09 -11.01 -26.07
CA GLY A 328 -1.53 -11.27 -26.23
C GLY A 328 -2.25 -11.71 -24.96
N LEU A 329 -1.59 -11.77 -23.80
CA LEU A 329 -2.27 -11.93 -22.51
C LEU A 329 -3.02 -10.63 -22.16
N PRO A 330 -4.34 -10.68 -21.83
CA PRO A 330 -5.05 -9.53 -21.29
C PRO A 330 -4.46 -9.14 -19.93
N ILE A 331 -3.85 -7.96 -19.85
CA ILE A 331 -3.20 -7.44 -18.64
C ILE A 331 -3.87 -6.13 -18.23
N SER A 332 -4.31 -6.06 -16.97
CA SER A 332 -4.89 -4.85 -16.38
C SER A 332 -4.17 -4.49 -15.07
N VAL A 333 -3.83 -3.22 -14.92
CA VAL A 333 -3.20 -2.66 -13.71
C VAL A 333 -4.20 -1.74 -13.02
N ILE A 334 -4.54 -2.02 -11.76
CA ILE A 334 -5.35 -1.13 -10.93
C ILE A 334 -4.49 -0.66 -9.76
N SER A 335 -4.12 0.62 -9.79
CA SER A 335 -3.18 1.19 -8.83
C SER A 335 -3.82 2.28 -7.99
N PHE A 336 -3.36 2.43 -6.74
CA PHE A 336 -3.89 3.39 -5.78
C PHE A 336 -2.76 4.29 -5.31
N GLY A 337 -2.89 5.61 -5.47
CA GLY A 337 -1.87 6.55 -4.99
C GLY A 337 -0.48 6.33 -5.60
N ALA A 338 -0.38 5.70 -6.78
CA ALA A 338 0.90 5.32 -7.36
C ALA A 338 1.66 6.54 -7.93
N PRO A 339 2.98 6.64 -7.72
CA PRO A 339 3.81 7.65 -8.36
C PRO A 339 3.97 7.37 -9.86
N ARG A 340 4.51 8.32 -10.61
CA ARG A 340 4.98 8.14 -11.99
C ARG A 340 6.18 7.19 -11.99
N VAL A 341 6.23 6.31 -12.97
CA VAL A 341 7.20 5.20 -13.00
C VAL A 341 8.27 5.40 -14.05
N GLY A 342 7.91 5.91 -15.22
CA GLY A 342 8.83 6.02 -16.35
C GLY A 342 8.51 7.19 -17.27
N ASN A 343 9.26 7.27 -18.35
CA ASN A 343 9.13 8.32 -19.36
C ASN A 343 7.99 8.04 -20.36
N ILE A 344 7.86 8.92 -21.35
CA ILE A 344 6.82 8.82 -22.39
C ILE A 344 6.95 7.53 -23.23
N ALA A 345 8.17 7.11 -23.57
CA ALA A 345 8.41 5.89 -24.32
C ALA A 345 7.95 4.64 -23.55
N PHE A 346 8.18 4.59 -22.23
CA PHE A 346 7.65 3.52 -21.37
C PHE A 346 6.11 3.46 -21.39
N ARG A 347 5.44 4.62 -21.32
CA ARG A 347 3.97 4.70 -21.45
C ARG A 347 3.51 4.17 -22.80
N ASP A 348 4.15 4.61 -23.88
CA ASP A 348 3.72 4.30 -25.24
C ASP A 348 3.91 2.82 -25.56
N GLN A 349 5.00 2.21 -25.09
CA GLN A 349 5.22 0.77 -25.22
C GLN A 349 4.18 -0.06 -24.45
N LEU A 350 3.82 0.32 -23.21
CA LEU A 350 2.74 -0.35 -22.48
C LEU A 350 1.41 -0.28 -23.24
N HIS A 351 1.09 0.89 -23.80
CA HIS A 351 -0.11 1.08 -24.61
C HIS A 351 -0.08 0.22 -25.89
N GLN A 352 1.04 0.19 -26.61
CA GLN A 352 1.22 -0.62 -27.82
C GLN A 352 1.12 -2.13 -27.53
N MET A 353 1.58 -2.58 -26.36
CA MET A 353 1.44 -3.96 -25.92
C MET A 353 0.02 -4.30 -25.42
N GLY A 354 -0.91 -3.35 -25.41
CA GLY A 354 -2.30 -3.56 -24.99
C GLY A 354 -2.51 -3.64 -23.49
N VAL A 355 -1.55 -3.19 -22.68
CA VAL A 355 -1.71 -3.13 -21.22
C VAL A 355 -2.72 -2.05 -20.85
N LYS A 356 -3.73 -2.43 -20.07
CA LYS A 356 -4.73 -1.50 -19.53
C LYS A 356 -4.32 -1.06 -18.14
N THR A 357 -4.44 0.23 -17.86
CA THR A 357 -4.04 0.78 -16.55
C THR A 357 -5.09 1.77 -16.07
N LEU A 358 -5.60 1.54 -14.86
CA LEU A 358 -6.47 2.44 -14.13
C LEU A 358 -5.74 2.95 -12.89
N ARG A 359 -5.55 4.27 -12.81
CA ARG A 359 -4.96 4.95 -11.65
C ARG A 359 -6.06 5.57 -10.82
N VAL A 360 -6.26 5.06 -9.62
CA VAL A 360 -7.08 5.72 -8.61
C VAL A 360 -6.22 6.74 -7.90
N VAL A 361 -6.63 8.01 -7.92
CA VAL A 361 -5.89 9.14 -7.34
C VAL A 361 -6.77 9.96 -6.42
N VAL A 362 -6.24 10.39 -5.27
CA VAL A 362 -6.89 11.35 -4.38
C VAL A 362 -6.28 12.72 -4.61
N LYS A 363 -7.11 13.74 -4.83
CA LYS A 363 -6.67 15.11 -5.17
C LYS A 363 -5.68 15.72 -4.16
N GLN A 364 -5.86 15.43 -2.88
CA GLN A 364 -5.04 15.91 -1.77
C GLN A 364 -3.75 15.10 -1.58
N ASP A 365 -3.64 13.93 -2.22
CA ASP A 365 -2.44 13.10 -2.16
C ASP A 365 -1.34 13.69 -3.06
N LEU A 366 -0.13 13.77 -2.51
CA LEU A 366 1.04 14.29 -3.21
C LEU A 366 1.82 13.21 -3.95
N VAL A 367 1.70 11.93 -3.54
CA VAL A 367 2.52 10.84 -4.11
C VAL A 367 2.29 10.65 -5.60
N PRO A 368 1.05 10.67 -6.14
CA PRO A 368 0.83 10.60 -7.58
C PRO A 368 1.45 11.76 -8.38
N LYS A 369 1.73 12.90 -7.76
CA LYS A 369 2.37 14.04 -8.44
C LYS A 369 3.88 13.87 -8.59
N MET A 370 4.43 12.78 -8.04
CA MET A 370 5.86 12.50 -7.99
C MET A 370 6.25 11.38 -8.96
N PRO A 371 7.51 11.36 -9.41
CA PRO A 371 8.46 12.48 -9.40
C PRO A 371 8.01 13.62 -10.33
N GLY A 372 8.26 14.88 -9.94
CA GLY A 372 8.09 16.04 -10.85
C GLY A 372 7.38 17.29 -10.31
N VAL A 373 7.08 17.42 -9.01
CA VAL A 373 6.45 18.64 -8.44
C VAL A 373 7.23 19.94 -8.75
N VAL A 374 8.55 19.88 -8.96
CA VAL A 374 9.36 21.08 -9.30
C VAL A 374 9.55 21.27 -10.81
N PHE A 375 9.46 20.20 -11.62
CA PHE A 375 9.79 20.25 -13.05
C PHE A 375 8.56 20.39 -13.96
N ASN A 376 7.41 19.77 -13.65
CA ASN A 376 6.26 19.77 -14.56
C ASN A 376 5.46 21.08 -14.55
N GLU A 377 5.44 21.84 -13.45
CA GLU A 377 4.67 23.10 -13.38
C GLU A 377 5.41 24.28 -14.06
N GLY A 378 6.73 24.22 -14.18
CA GLY A 378 7.54 25.23 -14.88
C GLY A 378 7.68 25.01 -16.39
N LEU A 379 7.53 23.76 -16.87
CA LEU A 379 7.84 23.37 -18.26
C LEU A 379 6.64 23.19 -19.18
N GLN A 380 5.40 23.21 -18.67
CA GLN A 380 4.20 23.29 -19.53
C GLN A 380 4.21 24.55 -20.44
N LYS A 381 5.06 25.55 -20.15
CA LYS A 381 5.28 26.73 -21.00
C LYS A 381 6.38 26.54 -22.07
N PHE A 382 7.03 25.39 -22.14
CA PHE A 382 8.17 25.12 -23.03
C PHE A 382 7.95 23.93 -23.99
N ASP A 383 6.75 23.33 -23.98
CA ASP A 383 6.38 22.21 -24.86
C ASP A 383 6.43 22.59 -26.36
N GLU A 384 6.26 23.88 -26.72
CA GLU A 384 6.37 24.33 -28.12
C GLU A 384 7.82 24.49 -28.61
N ILE A 385 8.82 24.51 -27.72
CA ILE A 385 10.22 24.84 -28.06
C ILE A 385 11.16 23.64 -27.96
N THR A 386 10.90 22.66 -27.10
CA THR A 386 11.96 21.71 -26.69
C THR A 386 11.94 20.33 -27.35
N GLY A 387 10.89 19.95 -28.08
CA GLY A 387 10.75 18.57 -28.54
C GLY A 387 10.58 17.61 -27.35
N THR A 388 9.90 16.50 -27.55
CA THR A 388 9.63 15.48 -26.53
C THR A 388 10.84 15.18 -25.64
N LEU A 389 10.84 15.71 -24.42
CA LEU A 389 11.94 15.54 -23.49
C LEU A 389 11.89 14.12 -22.91
N ASP A 390 12.76 13.23 -23.41
CA ASP A 390 12.87 11.80 -23.04
C ASP A 390 13.08 11.51 -21.54
N TRP A 391 13.29 12.57 -20.74
CA TRP A 391 13.52 12.51 -19.29
C TRP A 391 12.29 12.86 -18.44
N VAL A 392 11.16 13.26 -19.04
CA VAL A 392 9.96 13.65 -18.30
C VAL A 392 9.16 12.42 -17.88
N TYR A 393 8.96 12.27 -16.57
CA TYR A 393 8.09 11.24 -16.01
C TYR A 393 6.65 11.47 -16.41
N THR A 394 6.01 10.41 -16.92
CA THR A 394 4.65 10.45 -17.45
C THR A 394 3.78 9.39 -16.79
N HIS A 395 2.51 9.72 -16.57
CA HIS A 395 1.52 8.76 -16.10
C HIS A 395 1.10 7.79 -17.21
N VAL A 396 0.79 6.56 -16.83
CA VAL A 396 0.25 5.53 -17.73
C VAL A 396 -1.21 5.27 -17.37
N GLY A 397 -2.08 5.21 -18.39
CA GLY A 397 -3.47 4.79 -18.24
C GLY A 397 -4.48 5.86 -17.83
N ALA A 398 -5.74 5.41 -17.73
CA ALA A 398 -6.89 6.21 -17.32
C ALA A 398 -6.83 6.60 -15.84
N GLU A 399 -7.52 7.69 -15.47
CA GLU A 399 -7.52 8.24 -14.11
C GLU A 399 -8.93 8.25 -13.52
N LEU A 400 -9.09 7.61 -12.35
CA LEU A 400 -10.25 7.81 -11.48
C LEU A 400 -9.86 8.79 -10.37
N ARG A 401 -10.36 10.02 -10.46
CA ARG A 401 -10.00 11.11 -9.55
C ARG A 401 -11.03 11.27 -8.43
N LEU A 402 -10.55 11.13 -7.20
CA LEU A 402 -11.34 11.22 -5.97
C LEU A 402 -10.97 12.49 -5.19
N ASP A 403 -11.89 12.98 -4.35
CA ASP A 403 -11.69 14.15 -3.51
C ASP A 403 -12.08 13.81 -2.06
N VAL A 404 -11.16 13.98 -1.11
CA VAL A 404 -11.44 13.78 0.34
C VAL A 404 -12.64 14.60 0.80
N ARG A 405 -12.84 15.77 0.19
CA ARG A 405 -13.92 16.71 0.54
C ARG A 405 -15.31 16.21 0.17
N SER A 406 -15.43 15.19 -0.70
CA SER A 406 -16.74 14.65 -1.06
C SER A 406 -17.38 13.86 0.08
N SER A 407 -16.57 13.25 0.95
CA SER A 407 -17.04 12.41 2.05
C SER A 407 -17.35 13.25 3.30
N PRO A 408 -18.56 13.13 3.88
CA PRO A 408 -18.89 13.78 5.14
C PRO A 408 -18.17 13.12 6.34
N TYR A 409 -17.66 11.90 6.17
CA TYR A 409 -17.00 11.13 7.24
C TYR A 409 -15.52 11.50 7.44
N LEU A 410 -14.92 12.25 6.52
CA LEU A 410 -13.48 12.54 6.52
C LEU A 410 -13.18 13.97 6.98
N LYS A 411 -12.11 14.12 7.77
CA LYS A 411 -11.52 15.40 8.16
C LYS A 411 -11.01 16.13 6.90
N HIS A 412 -11.31 17.43 6.80
CA HIS A 412 -10.80 18.28 5.71
C HIS A 412 -9.51 19.03 6.04
N GLY A 413 -9.00 18.87 7.27
CA GLY A 413 -7.72 19.42 7.71
C GLY A 413 -6.53 18.77 7.00
N PHE A 414 -5.35 19.39 7.10
CA PHE A 414 -4.14 18.88 6.45
C PHE A 414 -3.67 17.57 7.11
N ASN A 415 -3.73 16.45 6.37
CA ASN A 415 -3.26 15.14 6.81
C ASN A 415 -2.67 14.34 5.64
N LEU A 416 -1.39 14.61 5.30
CA LEU A 416 -0.73 13.95 4.15
C LEU A 416 -0.71 12.42 4.26
N LEU A 417 -0.46 11.87 5.46
CA LEU A 417 -0.42 10.43 5.67
C LEU A 417 -1.81 9.80 5.50
N GLY A 418 -2.84 10.50 5.98
CA GLY A 418 -4.22 10.08 5.84
C GLY A 418 -4.76 10.18 4.40
N PHE A 419 -4.37 11.22 3.66
CA PHE A 419 -4.72 11.36 2.23
C PHE A 419 -4.10 10.24 1.38
N HIS A 420 -2.93 9.74 1.78
CA HIS A 420 -2.22 8.64 1.14
C HIS A 420 -2.50 7.28 1.81
N SER A 421 -3.47 7.18 2.72
CA SER A 421 -3.84 5.88 3.31
C SER A 421 -4.66 5.08 2.30
N GLN A 422 -4.28 3.82 2.05
CA GLN A 422 -5.02 2.92 1.15
C GLN A 422 -6.50 2.79 1.57
N GLU A 423 -6.80 2.77 2.86
CA GLU A 423 -8.20 2.69 3.33
C GLU A 423 -9.00 3.96 3.04
N THR A 424 -8.35 5.13 3.01
CA THR A 424 -8.99 6.39 2.55
C THR A 424 -9.36 6.30 1.06
N TYR A 425 -8.50 5.71 0.23
CA TYR A 425 -8.79 5.47 -1.17
C TYR A 425 -10.02 4.55 -1.34
N LEU A 426 -10.06 3.43 -0.64
CA LEU A 426 -11.17 2.47 -0.75
C LEU A 426 -12.49 3.04 -0.22
N HIS A 427 -12.46 3.84 0.85
CA HIS A 427 -13.63 4.58 1.34
C HIS A 427 -14.18 5.54 0.29
N LEU A 428 -13.30 6.32 -0.34
CA LEU A 428 -13.70 7.26 -1.38
C LEU A 428 -14.21 6.56 -2.65
N VAL A 429 -13.61 5.43 -3.06
CA VAL A 429 -14.12 4.63 -4.20
C VAL A 429 -15.52 4.11 -3.93
N ASP A 430 -15.77 3.56 -2.73
CA ASP A 430 -17.09 3.02 -2.39
C ASP A 430 -18.17 4.12 -2.43
N GLY A 431 -17.82 5.31 -1.93
CA GLY A 431 -18.69 6.48 -1.90
C GLY A 431 -18.89 7.24 -3.21
N PHE A 432 -18.00 7.07 -4.18
CA PHE A 432 -17.97 7.89 -5.39
C PHE A 432 -19.03 7.46 -6.41
N VAL A 433 -19.81 8.42 -6.90
CA VAL A 433 -20.80 8.23 -7.98
C VAL A 433 -20.33 8.93 -9.25
N CYS A 434 -20.16 10.25 -9.22
CA CYS A 434 -19.64 11.06 -10.33
C CYS A 434 -18.92 12.31 -9.79
N GLN A 435 -18.20 13.04 -10.65
CA GLN A 435 -17.43 14.23 -10.23
C GLN A 435 -18.29 15.37 -9.67
N SER A 436 -19.56 15.45 -10.08
CA SER A 436 -20.51 16.48 -9.65
C SER A 436 -21.39 16.06 -8.47
N SER A 437 -21.36 14.79 -8.05
CA SER A 437 -22.17 14.27 -6.95
C SER A 437 -21.47 14.33 -5.61
N SER A 438 -22.28 14.37 -4.54
CA SER A 438 -21.82 14.08 -3.18
C SER A 438 -21.57 12.59 -2.98
N PHE A 439 -20.89 12.25 -1.88
CA PHE A 439 -20.72 10.87 -1.44
C PHE A 439 -22.08 10.16 -1.29
N ARG A 440 -22.21 8.95 -1.84
CA ARG A 440 -23.47 8.20 -1.80
C ARG A 440 -23.80 7.72 -0.38
N GLU A 441 -25.08 7.78 -0.03
CA GLU A 441 -25.56 7.40 1.32
C GLU A 441 -25.53 5.88 1.54
N ASP A 442 -25.73 5.11 0.48
CA ASP A 442 -25.79 3.64 0.45
C ASP A 442 -24.42 2.97 0.27
N ALA A 443 -23.34 3.71 0.51
CA ALA A 443 -21.99 3.14 0.64
C ALA A 443 -21.98 2.10 1.79
N ARG A 444 -21.39 0.93 1.52
CA ARG A 444 -21.45 -0.25 2.39
C ARG A 444 -20.12 -0.57 3.05
N ARG A 445 -19.01 -0.03 2.56
CA ARG A 445 -17.69 -0.23 3.18
C ARG A 445 -17.73 0.34 4.59
N ASP A 446 -17.21 -0.44 5.53
CA ASP A 446 -17.09 -0.01 6.92
C ASP A 446 -16.15 1.20 7.02
N VAL A 447 -16.72 2.31 7.51
CA VAL A 447 -16.04 3.60 7.67
C VAL A 447 -14.89 3.49 8.68
N ALA A 448 -14.98 2.59 9.67
CA ALA A 448 -13.95 2.40 10.68
C ALA A 448 -12.60 2.00 10.08
N LEU A 449 -12.59 1.34 8.91
CA LEU A 449 -11.38 0.90 8.23
C LEU A 449 -10.45 2.07 7.87
N VAL A 450 -11.00 3.27 7.61
CA VAL A 450 -10.20 4.47 7.32
C VAL A 450 -9.17 4.76 8.41
N ASN A 451 -9.56 4.61 9.68
CA ASN A 451 -8.70 4.89 10.84
C ASN A 451 -7.79 3.72 11.24
N LYS A 452 -7.67 2.65 10.41
CA LYS A 452 -6.75 1.52 10.71
C LYS A 452 -5.35 2.00 11.10
N ALA A 453 -4.78 2.92 10.31
CA ALA A 453 -3.41 3.40 10.46
C ALA A 453 -3.26 4.93 10.40
N CYS A 454 -4.37 5.68 10.42
CA CYS A 454 -4.35 7.14 10.36
C CYS A 454 -5.48 7.77 11.21
N ASP A 455 -5.52 9.11 11.22
CA ASP A 455 -6.54 9.93 11.86
C ASP A 455 -7.29 10.77 10.82
N MET A 456 -8.12 10.11 10.01
CA MET A 456 -8.84 10.73 8.90
C MET A 456 -10.34 10.85 9.14
N LEU A 457 -10.91 10.06 10.04
CA LEU A 457 -12.32 10.17 10.38
C LEU A 457 -12.60 11.38 11.26
N VAL A 458 -13.76 12.00 11.07
CA VAL A 458 -14.26 13.09 11.95
C VAL A 458 -14.47 12.59 13.38
N ASP A 459 -14.21 13.44 14.37
CA ASP A 459 -14.10 13.04 15.78
C ASP A 459 -15.45 12.56 16.36
N GLU A 460 -16.56 13.04 15.82
CA GLU A 460 -17.90 12.71 16.29
C GLU A 460 -18.29 11.26 15.99
N LEU A 461 -17.62 10.59 15.04
CA LEU A 461 -17.78 9.14 14.82
C LEU A 461 -17.22 8.31 16.00
N ARG A 462 -16.40 8.91 16.88
CA ARG A 462 -15.81 8.27 18.07
C ARG A 462 -15.00 7.01 17.77
N ILE A 463 -14.51 6.84 16.54
CA ILE A 463 -13.64 5.74 16.14
C ILE A 463 -12.18 6.15 16.42
N PRO A 464 -11.45 5.43 17.30
CA PRO A 464 -10.07 5.77 17.61
C PRO A 464 -9.18 5.78 16.37
N HIS A 465 -8.28 6.75 16.26
CA HIS A 465 -7.26 6.75 15.22
C HIS A 465 -6.25 5.60 15.43
N CYS A 466 -5.63 5.14 14.34
CA CYS A 466 -4.59 4.10 14.35
C CYS A 466 -4.98 2.87 15.21
N TRP A 467 -6.24 2.44 15.14
CA TRP A 467 -6.78 1.41 16.05
C TRP A 467 -6.26 0.00 15.71
N TYR A 468 -5.84 -0.22 14.46
CA TYR A 468 -5.46 -1.56 13.98
C TYR A 468 -4.12 -1.98 14.56
N GLN A 469 -4.16 -2.90 15.52
CA GLN A 469 -2.99 -3.49 16.16
C GLN A 469 -3.35 -4.88 16.69
N MET A 470 -2.33 -5.71 16.92
CA MET A 470 -2.52 -6.97 17.63
C MET A 470 -2.91 -6.71 19.09
N GLU A 471 -3.78 -7.56 19.64
CA GLU A 471 -4.10 -7.54 21.06
C GLU A 471 -2.82 -7.58 21.90
N ASN A 472 -2.72 -6.73 22.93
CA ASN A 472 -1.55 -6.62 23.80
C ASN A 472 -0.21 -6.46 23.03
N LYS A 473 -0.25 -5.89 21.82
CA LYS A 473 0.90 -5.80 20.89
C LYS A 473 1.58 -7.16 20.61
N GLY A 474 0.77 -8.23 20.60
CA GLY A 474 1.22 -9.59 20.32
C GLY A 474 1.77 -10.35 21.53
N LEU A 475 1.77 -9.76 22.74
CA LEU A 475 2.12 -10.50 23.96
C LEU A 475 0.94 -11.37 24.41
N VAL A 476 1.24 -12.57 24.89
CA VAL A 476 0.23 -13.51 25.42
C VAL A 476 0.60 -13.92 26.84
N ARG A 477 -0.41 -14.17 27.67
CA ARG A 477 -0.22 -14.70 29.03
C ARG A 477 -0.18 -16.22 28.96
N ASN A 478 0.95 -16.82 29.33
CA ASN A 478 1.10 -18.27 29.34
C ASN A 478 0.38 -18.92 30.55
N ALA A 479 0.36 -20.25 30.58
CA ALA A 479 -0.29 -21.04 31.65
C ALA A 479 0.26 -20.76 33.07
N HIS A 480 1.45 -20.17 33.19
CA HIS A 480 2.06 -19.77 34.47
C HIS A 480 1.79 -18.31 34.83
N GLY A 481 0.92 -17.63 34.08
CA GLY A 481 0.56 -16.24 34.30
C GLY A 481 1.62 -15.22 33.86
N ARG A 482 2.68 -15.63 33.16
CA ARG A 482 3.73 -14.73 32.64
C ARG A 482 3.36 -14.21 31.25
N TRP A 483 3.66 -12.94 30.99
CA TRP A 483 3.58 -12.36 29.65
C TRP A 483 4.80 -12.77 28.82
N VAL A 484 4.55 -13.33 27.65
CA VAL A 484 5.59 -13.82 26.74
C VAL A 484 5.26 -13.40 25.31
N LYS A 485 6.29 -13.24 24.48
CA LYS A 485 6.12 -13.18 23.02
C LYS A 485 5.93 -14.62 22.53
N PRO A 486 4.80 -14.95 21.90
CA PRO A 486 4.59 -16.29 21.38
C PRO A 486 5.62 -16.58 20.30
N LYS A 487 6.06 -17.84 20.22
CA LYS A 487 6.82 -18.30 19.06
C LYS A 487 5.88 -18.26 17.86
N ARG A 488 6.46 -17.94 16.71
CA ARG A 488 5.73 -18.02 15.45
C ARG A 488 5.39 -19.47 15.12
N GLU A 489 4.18 -19.71 14.66
CA GLU A 489 3.78 -21.04 14.21
C GLU A 489 4.72 -21.52 13.11
N ALA A 490 5.10 -22.80 13.14
CA ALA A 490 6.12 -23.33 12.24
C ALA A 490 5.76 -23.17 10.75
N GLU A 491 4.47 -23.22 10.44
CA GLU A 491 3.93 -23.01 9.07
C GLU A 491 3.97 -21.55 8.60
N ASP A 492 4.00 -20.59 9.53
CA ASP A 492 4.06 -19.16 9.24
C ASP A 492 5.50 -18.66 9.13
N VAL A 493 6.48 -19.44 9.59
CA VAL A 493 7.90 -19.09 9.45
C VAL A 493 8.25 -19.00 7.94
N PRO A 494 8.85 -17.90 7.47
CA PRO A 494 9.24 -17.77 6.08
C PRO A 494 10.19 -18.89 5.68
N VAL A 495 9.89 -19.58 4.58
CA VAL A 495 10.67 -20.71 4.10
C VAL A 495 11.44 -20.29 2.82
N PRO A 496 12.75 -20.58 2.69
CA PRO A 496 13.53 -20.19 1.52
C PRO A 496 12.94 -20.67 0.18
N VAL A 497 13.14 -19.87 -0.87
CA VAL A 497 12.76 -20.20 -2.24
C VAL A 497 13.42 -21.53 -2.65
N GLY A 498 12.61 -22.58 -2.84
CA GLY A 498 13.07 -23.92 -3.23
C GLY A 498 12.79 -25.04 -2.22
N SER A 499 12.23 -24.73 -1.05
CA SER A 499 11.94 -25.73 0.00
C SER A 499 10.45 -25.94 0.30
N HIS A 500 9.57 -25.28 -0.48
CA HIS A 500 8.18 -25.75 -0.53
C HIS A 500 8.18 -27.12 -1.20
N PRO A 501 7.60 -28.18 -0.58
CA PRO A 501 7.24 -29.35 -1.35
C PRO A 501 6.39 -28.86 -2.52
N ASN A 502 6.71 -29.34 -3.72
CA ASN A 502 5.92 -29.10 -4.92
C ASN A 502 4.44 -29.10 -4.55
N PHE A 503 3.67 -28.13 -5.05
CA PHE A 503 2.22 -28.14 -5.00
C PHE A 503 1.68 -29.32 -5.85
N HIS A 504 2.01 -30.56 -5.46
CA HIS A 504 1.51 -31.80 -6.04
C HIS A 504 0.00 -31.98 -5.80
N ALA A 505 -0.59 -31.20 -4.88
CA ALA A 505 -2.04 -31.23 -4.66
C ALA A 505 -2.87 -30.74 -5.87
N LEU A 506 -2.28 -29.98 -6.81
CA LEU A 506 -2.93 -29.67 -8.09
C LEU A 506 -2.55 -30.66 -9.21
N ASP A 507 -1.40 -31.33 -9.09
CA ASP A 507 -0.93 -32.33 -10.07
C ASP A 507 -1.60 -33.71 -9.87
N GLU A 508 -1.96 -34.10 -8.64
CA GLU A 508 -2.61 -35.40 -8.36
C GLU A 508 -4.04 -35.50 -8.93
N ILE A 509 -4.73 -34.36 -9.13
CA ILE A 509 -6.02 -34.32 -9.83
C ILE A 509 -5.82 -34.49 -11.36
N VAL A 510 -4.63 -34.19 -11.88
CA VAL A 510 -4.30 -34.28 -13.31
C VAL A 510 -3.83 -35.68 -13.71
N GLU A 511 -3.05 -36.36 -12.88
CA GLU A 511 -2.67 -37.77 -13.15
C GLU A 511 -3.82 -38.75 -12.93
N SER A 512 -4.67 -38.53 -11.92
CA SER A 512 -5.82 -39.41 -11.66
C SER A 512 -6.91 -39.34 -12.74
N ARG A 513 -6.98 -38.24 -13.52
CA ARG A 513 -7.92 -38.09 -14.65
C ARG A 513 -7.35 -38.54 -16.01
N ARG A 514 -6.04 -38.78 -16.12
CA ARG A 514 -5.43 -39.39 -17.33
C ARG A 514 -5.40 -40.93 -17.28
N LEU A 515 -5.72 -41.53 -16.15
CA LEU A 515 -5.61 -42.98 -15.91
C LEU A 515 -6.95 -43.69 -15.67
N GLN A 516 -8.08 -43.11 -16.08
CA GLN A 516 -9.34 -43.87 -16.17
C GLN A 516 -9.76 -43.99 -17.65
N PRO A 517 -9.91 -45.23 -18.16
CA PRO A 517 -10.18 -45.51 -19.58
C PRO A 517 -11.57 -45.07 -20.03
#